data_AF-A0A812LG69-F1
#
_entry.id   AF-A0A812LG69-F1
#
_cell.length_a   1.000
_cell.length_b   1.000
_cell.length_c   1.000
_cell.angle_alpha   90.00
_cell.angle_beta   90.00
_cell.angle_gamma   90.00
#
_symmetry.space_group_name_H-M   'P 1'
#
loop_
_entity.id
_entity.type
_entity.pdbx_description
1 polymer ?
#
loop_
_entity_poly.entity_id
_entity_poly.type
_entity_poly.pdbx_seq_one_letter_code
_entity_poly.pdbx_strand_id
1 'polypeptide(L)'
;GILRQQSESSLARHAESVELLKAASASFPMFTVLGEDLLKMTSVRPHEALRVDGVVTEFDPALGKAAFVSHEWVGKRHPDPDMRQFRVLQDALRNVLSGEARVMVDMPTELSIGLSKAAESTCGLASADRIFFWYDYFSCPQLEGQEKPGVPMEKSALRDAVNSIPAYIKQSDLFLALCPVLTSRE
;
A
#
# COMPACT_ATOMS: atom_id res chain seq x y z
N GLY A 1 -12.70 -35.74 2.82
CA GLY A 1 -13.36 -35.40 1.55
C GLY A 1 -13.27 -33.92 1.24
N ILE A 2 -13.89 -33.06 2.06
CA ILE A 2 -14.13 -31.64 1.74
C ILE A 2 -12.89 -30.74 1.95
N LEU A 3 -12.09 -30.98 2.99
CA LEU A 3 -10.91 -30.16 3.31
C LEU A 3 -9.77 -30.27 2.27
N ARG A 4 -9.54 -31.46 1.70
CA ARG A 4 -8.54 -31.66 0.63
C ARG A 4 -8.95 -30.94 -0.65
N GLN A 5 -10.22 -31.02 -1.02
CA GLN A 5 -10.76 -30.40 -2.23
C GLN A 5 -10.74 -28.86 -2.15
N GLN A 6 -11.01 -28.29 -0.96
CA GLN A 6 -10.83 -26.85 -0.73
C GLN A 6 -9.37 -26.41 -0.82
N SER A 7 -8.43 -27.21 -0.29
CA SER A 7 -6.99 -26.88 -0.33
C SER A 7 -6.40 -26.94 -1.75
N GLU A 8 -6.85 -27.87 -2.59
CA GLU A 8 -6.44 -27.92 -3.99
C GLU A 8 -6.94 -26.70 -4.77
N SER A 9 -8.15 -26.24 -4.45
CA SER A 9 -8.72 -25.03 -5.05
C SER A 9 -8.02 -23.73 -4.60
N SER A 10 -7.49 -23.69 -3.38
CA SER A 10 -6.77 -22.50 -2.87
C SER A 10 -5.34 -22.45 -3.38
N LEU A 11 -4.66 -23.59 -3.48
CA LEU A 11 -3.33 -23.69 -4.08
C LEU A 11 -3.35 -23.36 -5.57
N ALA A 12 -4.35 -23.84 -6.31
CA ALA A 12 -4.54 -23.49 -7.71
C ALA A 12 -4.76 -21.97 -7.91
N ARG A 13 -5.64 -21.37 -7.08
CA ARG A 13 -5.88 -19.92 -7.08
C ARG A 13 -4.65 -19.12 -6.69
N HIS A 14 -3.85 -19.62 -5.74
CA HIS A 14 -2.58 -19.00 -5.37
C HIS A 14 -1.58 -19.05 -6.53
N ALA A 15 -1.40 -20.20 -7.17
CA ALA A 15 -0.51 -20.34 -8.32
C ALA A 15 -0.92 -19.41 -9.48
N GLU A 16 -2.21 -19.34 -9.78
CA GLU A 16 -2.75 -18.40 -10.79
C GLU A 16 -2.46 -16.95 -10.41
N SER A 17 -2.69 -16.56 -9.15
CA SER A 17 -2.39 -15.21 -8.66
C SER A 17 -0.90 -14.88 -8.76
N VAL A 18 -0.03 -15.84 -8.47
CA VAL A 18 1.43 -15.68 -8.60
C VAL A 18 1.84 -15.50 -10.07
N GLU A 19 1.26 -16.26 -11.00
CA GLU A 19 1.54 -16.09 -12.42
C GLU A 19 1.03 -14.74 -12.96
N LEU A 20 -0.15 -14.28 -12.51
CA LEU A 20 -0.66 -12.95 -12.82
C LEU A 20 0.29 -11.84 -12.33
N LEU A 21 0.79 -11.95 -11.08
CA LEU A 21 1.78 -11.01 -10.55
C LEU A 21 3.10 -11.05 -11.33
N LYS A 22 3.56 -12.23 -11.76
CA LYS A 22 4.77 -12.35 -12.58
C LYS A 22 4.62 -11.65 -13.93
N ALA A 23 3.47 -11.80 -14.58
CA ALA A 23 3.17 -11.19 -15.88
C ALA A 23 2.81 -9.69 -15.80
N ALA A 24 2.52 -9.17 -14.60
CA ALA A 24 2.13 -7.78 -14.42
C ALA A 24 3.23 -6.80 -14.87
N SER A 25 2.82 -5.80 -15.65
CA SER A 25 3.62 -4.65 -16.07
C SER A 25 2.85 -3.36 -15.79
N ALA A 26 3.57 -2.29 -15.46
CA ALA A 26 2.95 -1.02 -15.12
C ALA A 26 2.79 -0.15 -16.38
N SER A 27 1.57 0.25 -16.69
CA SER A 27 1.25 1.23 -17.73
C SER A 27 1.27 2.67 -17.20
N PHE A 28 1.42 2.85 -15.89
CA PHE A 28 1.58 4.13 -15.21
C PHE A 28 2.68 4.01 -14.15
N PRO A 29 3.56 5.01 -13.97
CA PRO A 29 4.64 4.94 -12.99
C PRO A 29 4.13 4.80 -11.55
N MET A 30 4.90 4.10 -10.72
CA MET A 30 4.56 3.93 -9.31
C MET A 30 4.90 5.21 -8.55
N PHE A 31 3.90 5.90 -8.01
CA PHE A 31 4.09 7.07 -7.16
C PHE A 31 4.01 6.71 -5.67
N THR A 32 4.90 7.26 -4.87
CA THR A 32 5.02 6.95 -3.44
C THR A 32 5.34 8.18 -2.61
N VAL A 33 5.11 8.07 -1.30
CA VAL A 33 5.47 9.07 -0.30
C VAL A 33 6.54 8.49 0.62
N LEU A 34 7.59 9.25 0.90
CA LEU A 34 8.64 8.82 1.82
C LEU A 34 8.10 8.70 3.25
N GLY A 35 8.53 7.68 3.99
CA GLY A 35 8.03 7.39 5.34
C GLY A 35 8.12 8.56 6.32
N GLU A 36 9.17 9.37 6.25
CA GLU A 36 9.31 10.55 7.10
C GLU A 36 8.24 11.62 6.82
N ASP A 37 7.83 11.78 5.56
CA ASP A 37 6.80 12.73 5.16
C ASP A 37 5.43 12.16 5.49
N LEU A 38 5.23 10.86 5.25
CA LEU A 38 4.02 10.14 5.64
C LEU A 38 3.73 10.31 7.14
N LEU A 39 4.75 10.20 8.00
CA LEU A 39 4.62 10.40 9.44
C LEU A 39 4.34 11.86 9.85
N LYS A 40 4.58 12.84 8.98
CA LYS A 40 4.28 14.26 9.23
C LYS A 40 2.94 14.70 8.64
N MET A 41 2.33 13.90 7.77
CA MET A 41 1.04 14.22 7.14
C MET A 41 -0.07 14.36 8.18
N THR A 42 -0.78 15.49 8.12
CA THR A 42 -1.95 15.78 8.96
C THR A 42 -3.28 15.59 8.24
N SER A 43 -3.24 15.38 6.93
CA SER A 43 -4.38 15.04 6.07
C SER A 43 -3.91 14.17 4.88
N VAL A 44 -4.75 13.23 4.43
CA VAL A 44 -4.49 12.48 3.19
C VAL A 44 -5.01 13.32 2.03
N ARG A 45 -4.10 14.00 1.31
CA ARG A 45 -4.48 14.86 0.18
C ARG A 45 -4.45 14.07 -1.15
N PRO A 46 -5.21 14.48 -2.17
CA PRO A 46 -5.18 13.81 -3.47
C PRO A 46 -3.81 13.92 -4.13
N HIS A 47 -3.52 12.97 -5.02
CA HIS A 47 -2.27 12.86 -5.77
C HIS A 47 -1.77 14.19 -6.34
N GLU A 48 -2.63 14.94 -7.02
CA GLU A 48 -2.28 16.19 -7.69
C GLU A 48 -1.75 17.25 -6.71
N ALA A 49 -2.39 17.38 -5.54
CA ALA A 49 -2.00 18.35 -4.53
C ALA A 49 -0.63 17.98 -3.93
N LEU A 50 -0.42 16.70 -3.62
CA LEU A 50 0.86 16.23 -3.09
C LEU A 50 1.97 16.24 -4.15
N ARG A 51 1.61 16.14 -5.43
CA ARG A 51 2.56 16.19 -6.54
C ARG A 51 3.10 17.59 -6.74
N VAL A 52 2.23 18.61 -6.67
CA VAL A 52 2.63 20.02 -6.70
C VAL A 52 3.56 20.36 -5.54
N ASP A 53 3.29 19.82 -4.37
CA ASP A 53 4.11 20.05 -3.17
C ASP A 53 5.39 19.21 -3.13
N GLY A 54 5.60 18.31 -4.10
CA GLY A 54 6.76 17.42 -4.16
C GLY A 54 6.77 16.31 -3.10
N VAL A 55 5.66 16.11 -2.38
CA VAL A 55 5.52 15.08 -1.34
C VAL A 55 5.34 13.69 -1.94
N VAL A 56 4.58 13.60 -3.04
CA VAL A 56 4.47 12.35 -3.81
C VAL A 56 5.40 12.40 -5.03
N THR A 57 6.24 11.39 -5.13
CA THR A 57 7.28 11.28 -6.18
C THR A 57 7.24 9.91 -6.84
N GLU A 58 7.75 9.82 -8.06
CA GLU A 58 7.93 8.52 -8.70
C GLU A 58 8.93 7.69 -7.90
N PHE A 59 8.62 6.42 -7.70
CA PHE A 59 9.43 5.50 -6.93
C PHE A 59 10.65 5.04 -7.72
N ASP A 60 11.82 5.23 -7.12
CA ASP A 60 13.08 4.70 -7.62
C ASP A 60 13.57 3.58 -6.69
N PRO A 61 13.62 2.31 -7.16
CA PRO A 61 14.14 1.18 -6.39
C PRO A 61 15.59 1.36 -5.92
N ALA A 62 16.37 2.25 -6.54
CA ALA A 62 17.73 2.54 -6.09
C ALA A 62 17.77 3.39 -4.80
N LEU A 63 16.66 4.06 -4.43
CA LEU A 63 16.61 4.96 -3.28
C LEU A 63 16.11 4.30 -1.99
N GLY A 64 15.56 3.09 -2.05
CA GLY A 64 15.06 2.39 -0.87
C GLY A 64 14.01 1.33 -1.21
N LYS A 65 13.26 0.94 -0.18
CA LYS A 65 12.22 -0.10 -0.29
C LYS A 65 10.83 0.48 -0.49
N ALA A 66 9.96 -0.26 -1.14
CA ALA A 66 8.55 0.09 -1.28
C ALA A 66 7.64 -0.71 -0.34
N ALA A 67 6.67 -0.04 0.26
CA ALA A 67 5.61 -0.62 1.06
C ALA A 67 4.25 -0.33 0.43
N PHE A 68 3.52 -1.37 0.05
CA PHE A 68 2.17 -1.26 -0.49
C PHE A 68 1.15 -1.26 0.64
N VAL A 69 0.36 -0.20 0.78
CA VAL A 69 -0.71 -0.12 1.79
C VAL A 69 -2.05 -0.42 1.13
N SER A 70 -2.64 -1.55 1.51
CA SER A 70 -4.03 -1.89 1.19
C SER A 70 -4.93 -1.46 2.34
N HIS A 71 -6.00 -0.73 2.05
CA HIS A 71 -6.94 -0.20 3.06
C HIS A 71 -8.36 -0.11 2.46
N GLU A 72 -9.36 0.04 3.31
CA GLU A 72 -10.75 0.19 2.88
C GLU A 72 -11.12 1.67 2.69
N TRP A 73 -11.92 1.97 1.66
CA TRP A 73 -12.52 3.29 1.49
C TRP A 73 -13.74 3.45 2.40
N VAL A 74 -13.64 4.31 3.42
CA VAL A 74 -14.76 4.57 4.35
C VAL A 74 -15.67 5.72 3.91
N GLY A 75 -15.33 6.41 2.84
CA GLY A 75 -16.12 7.49 2.26
C GLY A 75 -16.28 7.34 0.74
N LYS A 76 -17.27 8.05 0.18
CA LYS A 76 -17.55 8.00 -1.27
C LYS A 76 -16.52 8.72 -2.14
N ARG A 77 -15.98 9.82 -1.64
CA ARG A 77 -15.04 10.71 -2.37
C ARG A 77 -13.63 10.73 -1.78
N HIS A 78 -13.51 10.24 -0.54
CA HIS A 78 -12.27 10.28 0.20
C HIS A 78 -12.16 8.98 0.99
N PRO A 79 -11.01 8.30 0.96
CA PRO A 79 -10.85 7.01 1.62
C PRO A 79 -10.90 7.10 3.14
N ASP A 80 -10.36 8.17 3.72
CA ASP A 80 -10.29 8.36 5.17
C ASP A 80 -10.36 9.86 5.56
N PRO A 81 -11.54 10.51 5.44
CA PRO A 81 -11.66 11.97 5.58
C PRO A 81 -11.26 12.48 6.97
N ASP A 82 -11.38 11.62 7.99
CA ASP A 82 -11.09 11.97 9.39
C ASP A 82 -9.70 11.51 9.85
N MET A 83 -8.88 10.95 8.95
CA MET A 83 -7.57 10.36 9.25
C MET A 83 -7.63 9.23 10.30
N ARG A 84 -8.76 8.53 10.43
CA ARG A 84 -8.94 7.50 11.46
C ARG A 84 -8.10 6.27 11.15
N GLN A 85 -8.08 5.82 9.91
CA GLN A 85 -7.27 4.67 9.48
C GLN A 85 -5.81 5.08 9.33
N PHE A 86 -5.57 6.26 8.74
CA PHE A 86 -4.24 6.75 8.47
C PHE A 86 -3.44 7.03 9.74
N ARG A 87 -4.08 7.50 10.82
CA ARG A 87 -3.43 7.61 12.14
C ARG A 87 -3.04 6.25 12.70
N VAL A 88 -3.89 5.23 12.54
CA VAL A 88 -3.53 3.86 12.97
C VAL A 88 -2.29 3.37 12.21
N LEU A 89 -2.19 3.65 10.91
CA LEU A 89 -0.99 3.37 10.13
C LEU A 89 0.24 4.13 10.69
N GLN A 90 0.12 5.44 10.91
CA GLN A 90 1.21 6.26 11.44
C GLN A 90 1.67 5.76 12.82
N ASP A 91 0.74 5.47 13.72
CA ASP A 91 1.03 4.99 15.07
C ASP A 91 1.68 3.61 15.04
N ALA A 92 1.19 2.69 14.21
CA ALA A 92 1.80 1.39 14.02
C ALA A 92 3.24 1.51 13.51
N LEU A 93 3.49 2.38 12.53
CA LEU A 93 4.84 2.64 12.01
C LEU A 93 5.75 3.24 13.08
N ARG A 94 5.29 4.22 13.87
CA ARG A 94 6.07 4.78 15.00
C ARG A 94 6.42 3.73 16.03
N ASN A 95 5.47 2.86 16.38
CA ASN A 95 5.68 1.82 17.38
C ASN A 95 6.70 0.78 16.88
N VAL A 96 6.67 0.41 15.60
CA VAL A 96 7.68 -0.50 15.05
C VAL A 96 9.06 0.18 14.96
N LEU A 97 9.13 1.42 14.48
CA LEU A 97 10.39 2.16 14.34
C LEU A 97 11.05 2.50 15.68
N SER A 98 10.27 2.71 16.74
CA SER A 98 10.77 2.91 18.11
C SER A 98 11.14 1.60 18.81
N GLY A 99 10.78 0.44 18.23
CA GLY A 99 10.97 -0.88 18.83
C GLY A 99 9.94 -1.23 19.91
N GLU A 100 8.91 -0.41 20.11
CA GLU A 100 7.81 -0.66 21.05
C GLU A 100 6.85 -1.76 20.58
N ALA A 101 6.80 -2.01 19.26
CA ALA A 101 6.01 -3.09 18.66
C ALA A 101 6.89 -4.02 17.81
N ARG A 102 6.54 -5.31 17.80
CA ARG A 102 7.13 -6.33 16.93
C ARG A 102 6.04 -6.90 16.03
N VAL A 103 6.35 -7.15 14.77
CA VAL A 103 5.44 -7.86 13.87
C VAL A 103 5.52 -9.34 14.23
N MET A 104 4.43 -9.85 14.80
CA MET A 104 4.28 -11.27 15.10
C MET A 104 3.71 -11.96 13.86
N VAL A 105 4.21 -13.16 13.55
CA VAL A 105 3.64 -14.02 12.52
C VAL A 105 2.94 -15.19 13.21
N ASP A 106 1.78 -15.58 12.71
CA ASP A 106 1.05 -16.70 13.29
C ASP A 106 1.78 -18.03 12.99
N MET A 107 1.71 -18.98 13.93
CA MET A 107 2.42 -20.26 13.83
C MET A 107 2.16 -21.03 12.50
N PRO A 108 0.92 -21.12 11.98
CA PRO A 108 0.68 -21.70 10.66
C PRO A 108 1.45 -21.01 9.53
N THR A 109 1.44 -19.67 9.51
CA THR A 109 2.20 -18.89 8.54
C THR A 109 3.70 -19.13 8.73
N GLU A 110 4.23 -19.00 9.94
CA GLU A 110 5.64 -19.26 10.26
C GLU A 110 6.11 -20.64 9.79
N LEU A 111 5.28 -21.68 9.92
CA LEU A 111 5.61 -23.03 9.48
C LEU A 111 5.65 -23.15 7.94
N SER A 112 4.83 -22.37 7.25
CA SER A 112 4.73 -22.39 5.78
C SER A 112 5.78 -21.53 5.08
N ILE A 113 6.15 -20.39 5.66
CA ILE A 113 7.13 -19.44 5.08
C ILE A 113 8.50 -19.51 5.75
N GLY A 114 8.62 -20.21 6.88
CA GLY A 114 9.82 -20.27 7.72
C GLY A 114 9.90 -19.08 8.70
N LEU A 115 10.42 -19.34 9.91
CA LEU A 115 10.62 -18.34 10.99
C LEU A 115 11.45 -17.11 10.54
N SER A 116 12.32 -17.28 9.55
CA SER A 116 13.20 -16.23 9.04
C SER A 116 12.45 -15.07 8.37
N LYS A 117 11.39 -15.34 7.61
CA LYS A 117 10.62 -14.31 6.90
C LYS A 117 9.80 -13.41 7.83
N ALA A 118 9.36 -13.95 8.96
CA ALA A 118 8.68 -13.19 10.02
C ALA A 118 9.61 -12.13 10.64
N ALA A 119 10.82 -12.57 10.99
CA ALA A 119 11.87 -11.69 11.49
C ALA A 119 12.29 -10.66 10.43
N GLU A 120 12.42 -11.07 9.16
CA GLU A 120 12.72 -10.19 8.02
C GLU A 120 11.66 -9.11 7.79
N SER A 121 10.40 -9.33 8.16
CA SER A 121 9.34 -8.32 7.98
C SER A 121 9.41 -7.21 9.03
N THR A 122 9.60 -7.57 10.31
CA THR A 122 9.85 -6.58 11.38
C THR A 122 11.18 -5.88 11.15
N CYS A 123 12.24 -6.66 10.90
CA CYS A 123 13.57 -6.11 10.62
C CYS A 123 13.54 -5.27 9.35
N GLY A 124 12.84 -5.68 8.29
CA GLY A 124 12.81 -4.96 7.02
C GLY A 124 12.20 -3.57 7.10
N LEU A 125 11.20 -3.38 7.99
CA LEU A 125 10.64 -2.06 8.28
C LEU A 125 11.55 -1.23 9.19
N ALA A 126 12.23 -1.86 10.16
CA ALA A 126 13.10 -1.18 11.12
C ALA A 126 14.54 -0.94 10.63
N SER A 127 15.03 -1.70 9.64
CA SER A 127 16.41 -1.70 9.16
C SER A 127 16.58 -1.07 7.78
N ALA A 128 15.48 -0.75 7.08
CA ALA A 128 15.58 -0.05 5.81
C ALA A 128 15.88 1.43 6.05
N ASP A 129 16.93 1.92 5.39
CA ASP A 129 17.34 3.34 5.46
C ASP A 129 16.20 4.28 5.02
N ARG A 130 15.45 3.88 4.00
CA ARG A 130 14.31 4.64 3.44
C ARG A 130 13.22 3.69 2.96
N ILE A 131 11.99 3.99 3.35
CA ILE A 131 10.79 3.26 2.93
C ILE A 131 9.82 4.23 2.28
N PHE A 132 9.34 3.85 1.11
CA PHE A 132 8.42 4.61 0.28
C PHE A 132 7.06 3.91 0.29
N PHE A 133 6.02 4.63 0.67
CA PHE A 133 4.69 4.08 0.85
C PHE A 133 3.82 4.38 -0.37
N TRP A 134 3.20 3.34 -0.91
CA TRP A 134 2.15 3.43 -1.90
C TRP A 134 0.79 3.36 -1.19
N TYR A 135 -0.09 4.30 -1.51
CA TYR A 135 -1.46 4.38 -0.97
C TYR A 135 -2.36 4.92 -2.08
N ASP A 136 -3.39 4.17 -2.47
CA ASP A 136 -4.15 4.39 -3.70
C ASP A 136 -4.61 5.85 -3.95
N TYR A 137 -5.00 6.59 -2.92
CA TYR A 137 -5.55 7.94 -3.06
C TYR A 137 -4.52 9.01 -3.43
N PHE A 138 -3.31 8.94 -2.86
CA PHE A 138 -2.24 9.87 -3.23
C PHE A 138 -1.27 9.31 -4.26
N SER A 139 -1.24 7.98 -4.44
CA SER A 139 -0.39 7.33 -5.44
C SER A 139 -1.04 7.26 -6.82
N CYS A 140 -2.36 7.36 -6.92
CA CYS A 140 -3.08 7.40 -8.18
C CYS A 140 -3.72 8.78 -8.43
N PRO A 141 -3.75 9.28 -9.67
CA PRO A 141 -4.46 10.51 -10.04
C PRO A 141 -5.94 10.48 -9.63
N GLN A 142 -6.50 11.60 -9.16
CA GLN A 142 -7.89 11.69 -8.72
C GLN A 142 -8.72 12.53 -9.69
N LEU A 143 -9.94 12.05 -10.03
CA LEU A 143 -10.82 12.74 -10.99
C LEU A 143 -11.25 14.14 -10.49
N GLU A 144 -11.37 14.33 -9.18
CA GLU A 144 -11.84 15.58 -8.55
C GLU A 144 -10.72 16.62 -8.38
N GLY A 145 -9.44 16.22 -8.42
CA GLY A 145 -8.28 17.13 -8.30
C GLY A 145 -7.94 17.90 -9.58
N GLN A 146 -8.67 17.65 -10.66
CA GLN A 146 -8.35 18.05 -12.03
C GLN A 146 -9.25 19.19 -12.57
N GLU A 147 -10.03 19.88 -11.71
CA GLU A 147 -10.89 21.01 -12.09
C GLU A 147 -10.12 22.31 -12.43
N LYS A 148 -8.96 22.23 -13.11
CA LYS A 148 -8.33 23.41 -13.70
C LYS A 148 -8.92 23.64 -15.09
N PRO A 149 -9.49 24.82 -15.40
CA PRO A 149 -9.98 25.13 -16.74
C PRO A 149 -8.82 25.07 -17.74
N GLY A 150 -8.90 24.16 -18.72
CA GLY A 150 -7.98 24.13 -19.87
C GLY A 150 -6.92 23.03 -19.90
N VAL A 151 -6.83 22.16 -18.90
CA VAL A 151 -5.98 20.95 -18.96
C VAL A 151 -6.85 19.75 -19.36
N PRO A 152 -6.54 19.02 -20.44
CA PRO A 152 -7.31 17.84 -20.84
C PRO A 152 -7.40 16.83 -19.70
N MET A 153 -8.63 16.40 -19.41
CA MET A 153 -8.94 15.42 -18.38
C MET A 153 -8.36 14.06 -18.76
N GLU A 154 -7.24 13.65 -18.15
CA GLU A 154 -6.64 12.34 -18.40
C GLU A 154 -7.36 11.24 -17.60
N LYS A 155 -8.63 10.96 -17.94
CA LYS A 155 -9.35 9.76 -17.44
C LYS A 155 -8.57 8.47 -17.70
N SER A 156 -7.68 8.48 -18.71
CA SER A 156 -6.73 7.41 -18.98
C SER A 156 -5.76 7.20 -17.83
N ALA A 157 -5.21 8.26 -17.23
CA ALA A 157 -4.14 8.14 -16.23
C ALA A 157 -4.59 7.40 -14.96
N LEU A 158 -5.77 7.72 -14.41
CA LEU A 158 -6.32 6.96 -13.27
C LEU A 158 -6.55 5.48 -13.65
N ARG A 159 -7.12 5.23 -14.84
CA ARG A 159 -7.36 3.86 -15.31
C ARG A 159 -6.05 3.08 -15.46
N ASP A 160 -5.01 3.71 -15.99
CA ASP A 160 -3.70 3.12 -16.19
C ASP A 160 -2.99 2.87 -14.86
N ALA A 161 -3.12 3.78 -13.89
CA ALA A 161 -2.64 3.59 -12.52
C ALA A 161 -3.32 2.40 -11.83
N VAL A 162 -4.65 2.29 -11.92
CA VAL A 162 -5.42 1.18 -11.35
C VAL A 162 -5.04 -0.15 -12.01
N ASN A 163 -4.91 -0.18 -13.34
CA ASN A 163 -4.47 -1.38 -14.07
C ASN A 163 -3.04 -1.81 -13.70
N SER A 164 -2.22 -0.88 -13.21
CA SER A 164 -0.83 -1.12 -12.81
C SER A 164 -0.67 -1.60 -11.37
N ILE A 165 -1.74 -1.65 -10.56
CA ILE A 165 -1.70 -2.12 -9.16
C ILE A 165 -0.99 -3.47 -8.99
N PRO A 166 -1.25 -4.50 -9.82
CA PRO A 166 -0.54 -5.78 -9.70
C PRO A 166 0.98 -5.63 -9.87
N ALA A 167 1.43 -4.72 -10.73
CA ALA A 167 2.85 -4.43 -10.92
C ALA A 167 3.44 -3.68 -9.72
N TYR A 168 2.69 -2.76 -9.10
CA TYR A 168 3.13 -2.08 -7.86
C TYR A 168 3.27 -3.04 -6.69
N ILE A 169 2.34 -3.99 -6.55
CA ILE A 169 2.44 -5.04 -5.53
C ILE A 169 3.69 -5.88 -5.77
N LYS A 170 3.94 -6.30 -7.02
CA LYS A 170 5.15 -7.05 -7.41
C LYS A 170 6.44 -6.28 -7.10
N GLN A 171 6.44 -4.96 -7.29
CA GLN A 171 7.58 -4.09 -7.05
C GLN A 171 7.80 -3.77 -5.56
N SER A 172 6.80 -4.01 -4.70
CA SER A 172 6.87 -3.68 -3.28
C SER A 172 7.56 -4.77 -2.47
N ASP A 173 8.40 -4.36 -1.53
CA ASP A 173 9.09 -5.25 -0.58
C ASP A 173 8.17 -5.66 0.57
N LEU A 174 7.24 -4.78 0.94
CA LEU A 174 6.29 -4.97 2.03
C LEU A 174 4.86 -4.80 1.53
N PHE A 175 3.96 -5.63 2.05
CA PHE A 175 2.52 -5.47 1.87
C PHE A 175 1.86 -5.28 3.23
N LEU A 176 1.23 -4.13 3.43
CA LEU A 176 0.60 -3.72 4.67
C LEU A 176 -0.93 -3.72 4.48
N ALA A 177 -1.62 -4.61 5.19
CA ALA A 177 -3.07 -4.60 5.27
C ALA A 177 -3.52 -3.72 6.44
N LEU A 178 -4.05 -2.54 6.11
CA LEU A 178 -4.58 -1.58 7.08
C LEU A 178 -6.07 -1.86 7.30
N CYS A 179 -6.38 -2.66 8.33
CA CYS A 179 -7.74 -3.09 8.63
C CYS A 179 -8.18 -2.70 10.06
N PRO A 180 -8.24 -1.41 10.42
CA PRO A 180 -8.74 -0.99 11.72
C PRO A 180 -10.25 -1.20 11.83
N VAL A 181 -10.73 -1.55 13.02
CA VAL A 181 -12.17 -1.53 13.30
C VAL A 181 -12.61 -0.09 13.52
N LEU A 182 -13.29 0.49 12.55
CA LEU A 182 -13.88 1.81 12.68
C LEU A 182 -15.33 1.68 13.09
N THR A 183 -15.68 2.22 14.25
CA THR A 183 -17.10 2.39 14.61
C THR A 183 -17.72 3.43 13.68
N SER A 184 -18.77 3.05 12.95
CA SER A 184 -19.67 4.02 12.33
C SER A 184 -20.34 4.81 13.43
N ARG A 185 -20.30 6.14 13.38
CA ARG A 185 -21.26 6.92 14.17
C ARG A 185 -22.64 6.68 13.54
N GLU A 186 -23.63 6.46 14.40
CA GLU A 186 -25.06 6.44 14.04
C GLU A 186 -25.46 7.72 13.27
#